data_AF-A0A7C9LE35-F1
#
_entry.id   AF-A0A7C9LE35-F1
#
_cell.length_a   1.000
_cell.length_b   1.000
_cell.length_c   1.000
_cell.angle_alpha   90.00
_cell.angle_beta   90.00
_cell.angle_gamma   90.00
#
_symmetry.space_group_name_H-M   'P 1'
#
loop_
_entity.id
_entity.type
_entity.pdbx_description
1 polymer ?
#
loop_
_entity_poly.entity_id
_entity_poly.type
_entity_poly.pdbx_seq_one_letter_code
_entity_poly.pdbx_strand_id
1 'polypeptide(L)'
;MVSHLKTEYYKKLLRSMIVYRRKGKTNLAKPIFMLSILYGIKDRSIIGNRFRLTEPLVNTYKAFFKKYSQQPMTSPIYPYCYLKGEEFYYLIGSHYPKIPSAKFLRENVEYASLDDDLWQLLQDEGARNEIKEAIISYFIEPIKELK
;
A
#
# COMPACT_ATOMS: atom_id res chain seq x y z
N MET A 1 -4.63 -6.21 -24.67
CA MET A 1 -3.36 -6.98 -24.62
C MET A 1 -2.29 -6.29 -23.78
N VAL A 2 -1.90 -5.03 -24.06
CA VAL A 2 -0.89 -4.29 -23.26
C VAL A 2 -1.31 -4.08 -21.80
N SER A 3 -2.57 -3.71 -21.54
CA SER A 3 -3.10 -3.51 -20.18
C SER A 3 -2.99 -4.78 -19.31
N HIS A 4 -3.30 -5.96 -19.87
CA HIS A 4 -3.22 -7.22 -19.13
C HIS A 4 -1.78 -7.57 -18.72
N LEU A 5 -0.80 -7.39 -19.62
CA LEU A 5 0.62 -7.62 -19.29
C LEU A 5 1.11 -6.67 -18.20
N LYS A 6 0.71 -5.39 -18.25
CA LYS A 6 1.01 -4.42 -17.19
C LYS A 6 0.37 -4.83 -15.86
N THR A 7 -0.89 -5.26 -15.86
CA THR A 7 -1.57 -5.77 -14.66
C THR A 7 -0.84 -6.96 -14.06
N GLU A 8 -0.44 -7.95 -14.85
CA GLU A 8 0.32 -9.10 -14.34
C GLU A 8 1.70 -8.73 -13.78
N TYR A 9 2.41 -7.80 -14.45
CA TYR A 9 3.67 -7.26 -13.96
C TYR A 9 3.51 -6.63 -12.57
N TYR A 10 2.56 -5.70 -12.39
CA TYR A 10 2.35 -5.05 -11.09
C TYR A 10 1.78 -5.99 -10.04
N LYS A 11 0.95 -6.98 -10.40
CA LYS A 11 0.53 -8.04 -9.47
C LYS A 11 1.72 -8.81 -8.94
N LYS A 12 2.69 -9.17 -9.80
CA LYS A 12 3.93 -9.82 -9.37
C LYS A 12 4.74 -8.91 -8.44
N LEU A 13 4.94 -7.65 -8.82
CA LEU A 13 5.72 -6.68 -8.05
C LEU A 13 5.11 -6.41 -6.66
N LEU A 14 3.80 -6.23 -6.57
CA LEU A 14 3.09 -6.01 -5.30
C LEU A 14 3.11 -7.26 -4.40
N ARG A 15 3.05 -8.48 -4.97
CA ARG A 15 3.21 -9.72 -4.19
C ARG A 15 4.64 -9.91 -3.67
N SER A 16 5.65 -9.38 -4.36
CA SER A 16 7.04 -9.39 -3.90
C SER A 16 7.37 -8.31 -2.87
N MET A 17 6.39 -7.50 -2.45
CA MET A 17 6.59 -6.42 -1.50
C MET A 17 7.29 -6.89 -0.22
N ILE A 18 8.31 -6.15 0.22
CA ILE A 18 9.10 -6.52 1.39
C ILE A 18 8.29 -6.25 2.67
N VAL A 19 7.79 -7.32 3.27
CA VAL A 19 7.01 -7.31 4.51
C VAL A 19 7.80 -7.89 5.67
N TYR A 20 7.69 -7.26 6.84
CA TYR A 20 8.29 -7.79 8.06
C TYR A 20 7.57 -9.07 8.49
N ARG A 21 8.32 -10.10 8.87
CA ARG A 21 7.81 -11.38 9.38
C ARG A 21 8.37 -11.63 10.77
N ARG A 22 7.51 -12.01 11.72
CA ARG A 22 7.91 -12.38 13.08
C ARG A 22 7.17 -13.62 13.54
N LYS A 23 7.90 -14.63 14.00
CA LYS A 23 7.34 -15.92 14.47
C LYS A 23 6.33 -16.52 13.47
N GLY A 24 6.69 -16.52 12.18
CA GLY A 24 5.83 -17.04 11.11
C GLY A 24 4.63 -16.16 10.74
N LYS A 25 4.39 -15.02 11.41
CA LYS A 25 3.31 -14.09 11.08
C LYS A 25 3.84 -12.93 10.25
N THR A 26 3.21 -12.69 9.10
CA THR A 26 3.46 -11.53 8.24
C THR A 26 2.81 -10.28 8.83
N ASN A 27 3.56 -9.17 8.91
CA ASN A 27 2.99 -7.87 9.23
C ASN A 27 2.20 -7.34 8.02
N LEU A 28 0.90 -7.15 8.21
CA LEU A 28 -0.03 -6.76 7.14
C LEU A 28 -0.11 -5.25 6.91
N ALA A 29 0.68 -4.43 7.63
CA ALA A 29 0.60 -2.97 7.55
C ALA A 29 0.81 -2.42 6.13
N LYS A 30 1.88 -2.84 5.42
CA LYS A 30 2.11 -2.36 4.05
C LYS A 30 1.04 -2.87 3.06
N PRO A 31 0.68 -4.17 3.02
CA PRO A 31 -0.42 -4.65 2.18
C PRO A 31 -1.74 -3.91 2.41
N ILE A 32 -2.15 -3.75 3.68
CA ILE A 32 -3.39 -3.04 4.05
C ILE A 32 -3.33 -1.56 3.68
N PHE A 33 -2.17 -0.93 3.81
CA PHE A 33 -1.97 0.45 3.38
C PHE A 33 -2.10 0.61 1.86
N MET A 34 -1.54 -0.32 1.07
CA MET A 34 -1.76 -0.32 -0.38
C MET A 34 -3.24 -0.51 -0.72
N LEU A 35 -3.98 -1.41 -0.04
CA LEU A 35 -5.43 -1.53 -0.24
C LEU A 35 -6.16 -0.21 0.04
N SER A 36 -5.69 0.55 1.03
CA SER A 36 -6.26 1.85 1.39
C SER A 36 -5.99 2.90 0.31
N ILE A 37 -4.82 2.88 -0.33
CA ILE A 37 -4.53 3.72 -1.50
C ILE A 37 -5.44 3.35 -2.67
N LEU A 38 -5.61 2.05 -2.98
CA LEU A 38 -6.51 1.59 -4.05
C LEU A 38 -7.95 2.07 -3.81
N TYR A 39 -8.41 1.98 -2.56
CA TYR A 39 -9.72 2.49 -2.18
C TYR A 39 -9.79 4.02 -2.32
N GLY A 40 -8.75 4.74 -1.91
CA GLY A 40 -8.66 6.19 -2.03
C GLY A 40 -8.70 6.69 -3.49
N ILE A 41 -8.13 5.92 -4.42
CA ILE A 41 -8.23 6.20 -5.86
C ILE A 41 -9.68 5.95 -6.33
N LYS A 42 -10.30 4.84 -5.90
CA LYS A 42 -11.68 4.49 -6.26
C LYS A 42 -12.68 5.54 -5.78
N ASP A 43 -12.58 5.98 -4.53
CA ASP A 43 -13.53 6.92 -3.91
C ASP A 43 -13.21 8.40 -4.18
N ARG A 44 -12.14 8.67 -4.95
CA ARG A 44 -11.64 10.00 -5.29
C ARG A 44 -11.18 10.83 -4.09
N SER A 45 -10.85 10.21 -2.96
CA SER A 45 -10.14 10.88 -1.86
C SER A 45 -8.66 11.07 -2.14
N ILE A 46 -8.11 10.32 -3.10
CA ILE A 46 -6.78 10.54 -3.70
C ILE A 46 -6.98 10.96 -5.15
N ILE A 47 -6.66 12.21 -5.45
CA ILE A 47 -6.78 12.78 -6.80
C ILE A 47 -5.39 13.16 -7.29
N GLY A 48 -5.00 12.59 -8.44
CA GLY A 48 -3.66 12.73 -8.99
C GLY A 48 -2.62 11.88 -8.26
N ASN A 49 -1.46 11.69 -8.90
CA ASN A 49 -0.38 10.84 -8.39
C ASN A 49 0.45 11.51 -7.28
N ARG A 50 -0.21 12.17 -6.32
CA ARG A 50 0.43 12.85 -5.19
C ARG A 50 -0.51 12.79 -3.99
N PHE A 51 -0.13 12.08 -2.94
CA PHE A 51 -0.96 11.92 -1.76
C PHE A 51 -0.16 12.05 -0.47
N ARG A 52 -0.81 12.62 0.55
CA ARG A 52 -0.31 12.69 1.93
C ARG A 52 -1.05 11.69 2.80
N LEU A 53 -0.58 11.51 4.03
CA LEU A 53 -1.28 10.73 5.05
C LEU A 53 -2.48 11.51 5.62
N THR A 54 -3.48 11.74 4.77
CA THR A 54 -4.70 12.49 5.12
C THR A 54 -5.62 11.69 6.04
N GLU A 55 -6.54 12.38 6.71
CA GLU A 55 -7.51 11.73 7.60
C GLU A 55 -8.36 10.66 6.87
N PRO A 56 -8.89 10.88 5.65
CA PRO A 56 -9.59 9.84 4.90
C PRO A 56 -8.74 8.58 4.67
N LEU A 57 -7.48 8.74 4.25
CA LEU A 57 -6.58 7.60 4.01
C LEU A 57 -6.27 6.85 5.31
N VAL A 58 -6.05 7.58 6.41
CA VAL A 58 -5.84 7.00 7.74
C VAL A 58 -7.07 6.24 8.23
N ASN A 59 -8.26 6.77 8.01
CA ASN A 59 -9.51 6.13 8.44
C ASN A 59 -9.78 4.86 7.64
N THR A 60 -9.56 4.88 6.33
CA THR A 60 -9.61 3.68 5.48
C THR A 60 -8.62 2.61 5.93
N TYR A 61 -7.37 3.01 6.21
CA TYR A 61 -6.35 2.10 6.75
C TYR A 61 -6.79 1.45 8.06
N LYS A 62 -7.29 2.24 9.02
CA LYS A 62 -7.79 1.72 10.30
C LYS A 62 -8.95 0.72 10.09
N ALA A 63 -9.89 1.06 9.22
CA ALA A 63 -11.03 0.21 8.90
C ALA A 63 -10.60 -1.12 8.26
N PHE A 64 -9.70 -1.07 7.28
CA PHE A 64 -9.17 -2.27 6.64
C PHE A 64 -8.28 -3.08 7.56
N PHE A 65 -7.52 -2.45 8.46
CA PHE A 65 -6.74 -3.16 9.46
C PHE A 65 -7.63 -3.96 10.40
N LYS A 66 -8.71 -3.35 10.89
CA LYS A 66 -9.72 -4.06 11.70
C LYS A 66 -10.40 -5.19 10.93
N LYS A 67 -10.64 -5.00 9.63
CA LYS A 67 -11.30 -6.00 8.77
C LYS A 67 -10.40 -7.22 8.48
N TYR A 68 -9.13 -6.99 8.15
CA TYR A 68 -8.25 -8.01 7.57
C TYR A 68 -7.18 -8.54 8.52
N SER A 69 -7.02 -7.95 9.70
CA SER A 69 -5.96 -8.34 10.63
C SER A 69 -6.48 -8.46 12.06
N GLN A 70 -6.06 -9.53 12.73
CA GLN A 70 -6.24 -9.71 14.18
C GLN A 70 -5.03 -9.22 14.99
N GLN A 71 -4.00 -8.69 14.32
CA GLN A 71 -2.79 -8.20 14.97
C GLN A 71 -3.04 -6.81 15.59
N PRO A 72 -2.21 -6.37 16.56
CA PRO A 72 -2.20 -4.97 16.96
C PRO A 72 -1.93 -4.06 15.75
N MET A 73 -2.72 -3.00 15.61
CA MET A 73 -2.58 -2.09 14.48
C MET A 73 -1.23 -1.39 14.51
N THR A 74 -0.46 -1.57 13.44
CA THR A 74 0.75 -0.78 13.21
C THR A 74 0.34 0.64 12.82
N SER A 75 0.98 1.65 13.39
CA SER A 75 0.73 3.05 13.04
C SER A 75 0.88 3.27 11.52
N PRO A 76 -0.06 3.97 10.85
CA PRO A 76 -0.03 4.19 9.41
C PRO A 76 1.18 5.01 8.92
N ILE A 77 1.87 5.71 9.83
CA ILE A 77 3.14 6.40 9.54
C ILE A 77 4.19 5.43 8.99
N TYR A 78 4.23 4.21 9.53
CA TYR A 78 5.23 3.23 9.15
C TYR A 78 5.05 2.71 7.73
N PRO A 79 3.90 2.12 7.32
CA PRO A 79 3.73 1.70 5.94
C PRO A 79 3.82 2.87 4.95
N TYR A 80 3.33 4.06 5.30
CA TYR A 80 3.48 5.26 4.46
C TYR A 80 4.95 5.62 4.18
N CYS A 81 5.85 5.43 5.15
CA CYS A 81 7.28 5.71 4.97
C CYS A 81 8.07 4.55 4.38
N TYR A 82 7.79 3.32 4.82
CA TYR A 82 8.60 2.15 4.49
C TYR A 82 8.24 1.51 3.15
N LEU A 83 7.13 1.91 2.52
CA LEU A 83 6.85 1.56 1.12
C LEU A 83 7.87 2.16 0.15
N LYS A 84 8.64 3.19 0.53
CA LYS A 84 9.72 3.75 -0.32
C LYS A 84 10.82 2.75 -0.71
N GLY A 85 10.89 1.59 -0.04
CA GLY A 85 11.79 0.50 -0.40
C GLY A 85 11.27 -0.38 -1.53
N GLU A 86 10.05 -0.13 -2.01
CA GLU A 86 9.44 -0.81 -3.13
C GLU A 86 9.59 0.03 -4.40
N GLU A 87 9.80 -0.61 -5.55
CA GLU A 87 10.09 0.08 -6.82
C GLU A 87 8.91 0.91 -7.35
N PHE A 88 7.68 0.60 -6.91
CA PHE A 88 6.45 1.24 -7.37
C PHE A 88 5.98 2.41 -6.48
N TYR A 89 6.74 2.78 -5.45
CA TYR A 89 6.30 3.78 -4.47
C TYR A 89 7.43 4.77 -4.16
N TYR A 90 7.14 6.05 -4.34
CA TYR A 90 8.07 7.13 -4.07
C TYR A 90 7.57 7.97 -2.90
N LEU A 91 8.48 8.26 -1.98
CA LEU A 91 8.24 9.19 -0.88
C LEU A 91 9.05 10.45 -1.20
N ILE A 92 8.38 11.54 -1.57
CA ILE A 92 9.03 12.80 -1.96
C ILE A 92 9.20 13.69 -0.73
N GLY A 93 10.41 14.22 -0.57
CA GLY A 93 10.77 15.06 0.56
C GLY A 93 12.28 15.17 0.75
N SER A 94 12.68 15.72 1.88
CA SER A 94 14.09 15.90 2.26
C SER A 94 14.43 15.07 3.50
N HIS A 95 15.67 14.60 3.65
CA HIS A 95 16.19 14.04 4.91
C HIS A 95 15.37 12.91 5.54
N TYR A 96 15.57 11.67 5.10
CA TYR A 96 14.87 10.51 5.68
C TYR A 96 15.59 9.95 6.92
N PRO A 97 15.02 10.09 8.13
CA PRO A 97 15.60 9.52 9.33
C PRO A 97 15.49 7.99 9.30
N LYS A 98 16.29 7.34 10.13
CA LYS A 98 16.22 5.87 10.31
C LYS A 98 14.87 5.40 10.85
N ILE A 99 14.18 6.22 11.65
CA ILE A 99 12.89 5.89 12.28
C ILE A 99 11.86 6.98 11.93
N PRO A 100 10.78 6.63 11.21
CA PRO A 100 9.68 7.55 10.92
C PRO A 100 8.95 8.00 12.18
N SER A 101 8.59 9.28 12.23
CA SER A 101 7.76 9.87 13.30
C SER A 101 6.75 10.86 12.72
N ALA A 102 5.74 11.23 13.52
CA ALA A 102 4.77 12.24 13.11
C ALA A 102 5.44 13.61 12.86
N LYS A 103 6.45 13.96 13.68
CA LYS A 103 7.25 15.18 13.49
C LYS A 103 8.01 15.13 12.16
N PHE A 104 8.69 14.00 11.90
CA PHE A 104 9.39 13.78 10.63
C PHE A 104 8.45 13.97 9.44
N LEU A 105 7.27 13.32 9.44
CA LEU A 105 6.32 13.45 8.33
C LEU A 105 5.94 14.91 8.05
N ARG A 106 5.65 15.68 9.10
CA ARG A 106 5.23 17.09 8.95
C ARG A 106 6.34 17.98 8.41
N GLU A 107 7.57 17.73 8.84
CA GLU A 107 8.70 18.63 8.56
C GLU A 107 9.46 18.28 7.28
N ASN A 108 9.36 17.03 6.81
CA ASN A 108 10.30 16.51 5.82
C ASN A 108 9.65 15.76 4.65
N VAL A 109 8.38 15.36 4.77
CA VAL A 109 7.68 14.65 3.68
C VAL A 109 6.72 15.60 3.00
N GLU A 110 6.95 15.83 1.70
CA GLU A 110 6.05 16.64 0.89
C GLU A 110 4.82 15.86 0.46
N TYR A 111 5.01 14.67 -0.12
CA TYR A 111 3.94 13.74 -0.53
C TYR A 111 4.53 12.38 -0.86
N ALA A 112 3.67 11.38 -1.03
CA ALA A 112 4.00 10.13 -1.69
C ALA A 112 3.36 10.07 -3.09
N SER A 113 3.96 9.30 -3.97
CA SER A 113 3.42 8.99 -5.30
C SER A 113 3.65 7.51 -5.60
N LEU A 114 2.86 6.97 -6.51
CA LEU A 114 3.16 5.68 -7.12
C LEU A 114 4.05 5.90 -8.34
N ASP A 115 4.65 4.82 -8.84
CA ASP A 115 5.14 4.76 -10.20
C ASP A 115 4.06 5.22 -11.19
N ASP A 116 4.45 6.00 -12.20
CA ASP A 116 3.50 6.67 -13.10
C ASP A 116 2.70 5.66 -13.93
N ASP A 117 3.33 4.58 -14.38
CA ASP A 117 2.64 3.51 -15.11
C ASP A 117 1.66 2.75 -14.20
N LEU A 118 2.03 2.51 -12.94
CA LEU A 118 1.10 1.95 -11.95
C LEU A 118 -0.07 2.90 -11.69
N TRP A 119 0.21 4.20 -11.50
CA TRP A 119 -0.82 5.20 -11.25
C TRP A 119 -1.86 5.25 -12.37
N GLN A 120 -1.40 5.29 -13.63
CA GLN A 120 -2.27 5.28 -14.80
C GLN A 120 -3.07 3.99 -14.90
N LEU A 121 -2.43 2.84 -14.65
CA LEU A 121 -3.12 1.55 -14.65
C LEU A 121 -4.24 1.49 -13.61
N LEU A 122 -4.02 2.05 -12.42
CA LEU A 122 -5.00 2.03 -11.33
C LEU A 122 -6.22 2.92 -11.55
N GLN A 123 -6.24 3.75 -12.59
CA GLN A 123 -7.45 4.47 -12.99
C GLN A 123 -8.49 3.52 -13.59
N ASP A 124 -8.06 2.46 -14.27
CA ASP A 124 -8.95 1.40 -14.74
C ASP A 124 -9.50 0.57 -13.57
N GLU A 125 -10.82 0.40 -13.53
CA GLU A 125 -11.48 -0.34 -12.44
C GLU A 125 -11.16 -1.83 -12.46
N GLY A 126 -11.06 -2.44 -13.65
CA GLY A 126 -10.73 -3.86 -13.80
C GLY A 126 -9.35 -4.16 -13.24
N ALA A 127 -8.33 -3.44 -13.70
CA ALA A 127 -6.96 -3.58 -13.24
C ALA A 127 -6.82 -3.30 -11.74
N ARG A 128 -7.48 -2.25 -11.23
CA ARG A 128 -7.49 -1.93 -9.79
C ARG A 128 -8.10 -3.06 -8.96
N ASN A 129 -9.18 -3.68 -9.43
CA ASN A 129 -9.80 -4.82 -8.76
C ASN A 129 -8.90 -6.06 -8.81
N GLU A 130 -8.30 -6.38 -9.95
CA GLU A 130 -7.36 -7.51 -10.06
C GLU A 130 -6.15 -7.37 -9.12
N ILE A 131 -5.59 -6.16 -9.04
CA ILE A 131 -4.47 -5.87 -8.15
C ILE A 131 -4.90 -5.99 -6.67
N LYS A 132 -6.08 -5.46 -6.33
CA LYS A 132 -6.66 -5.59 -4.98
C LYS A 132 -6.81 -7.05 -4.57
N GLU A 133 -7.38 -7.90 -5.43
CA GLU A 133 -7.53 -9.34 -5.16
C GLU A 133 -6.18 -10.07 -5.07
N ALA A 134 -5.18 -9.68 -5.88
CA ALA A 134 -3.84 -10.23 -5.79
C ALA A 134 -3.16 -9.93 -4.44
N ILE A 135 -3.37 -8.73 -3.87
CA ILE A 135 -2.85 -8.37 -2.54
C ILE A 135 -3.57 -9.19 -1.46
N ILE A 136 -4.90 -9.30 -1.53
CA ILE A 136 -5.70 -10.02 -0.53
C ILE A 136 -5.35 -11.51 -0.52
N SER A 137 -5.42 -12.18 -1.65
CA SER A 137 -5.15 -13.61 -1.77
C SER A 137 -3.73 -14.00 -1.35
N TYR A 138 -2.74 -13.13 -1.58
CA TYR A 138 -1.35 -13.43 -1.24
C TYR A 138 -0.98 -13.14 0.23
N PHE A 139 -1.39 -11.98 0.76
CA PHE A 139 -0.95 -11.55 2.09
C PHE A 139 -1.97 -11.82 3.21
N ILE A 140 -3.27 -11.74 2.92
CA ILE A 140 -4.34 -11.74 3.93
C ILE A 140 -5.00 -13.10 4.03
N GLU A 141 -5.32 -13.69 2.88
CA GLU A 141 -5.97 -15.00 2.78
C GLU A 141 -5.03 -16.11 2.33
N PRO A 142 -3.75 -16.25 2.79
CA PRO A 142 -2.97 -17.40 2.39
C PRO A 142 -3.80 -18.66 2.65
N ILE A 143 -4.12 -19.35 1.55
CA ILE A 143 -4.92 -20.56 1.50
C ILE A 143 -4.41 -21.44 2.63
N LYS A 144 -5.32 -21.86 3.52
CA LYS A 144 -5.07 -23.03 4.36
C LYS A 144 -4.80 -24.16 3.38
N GLU A 145 -3.54 -24.45 3.07
CA GLU A 145 -3.21 -25.78 2.62
C GLU A 145 -3.67 -26.69 3.76
N LEU A 146 -4.72 -27.46 3.45
CA LEU A 146 -5.15 -28.60 4.21
C LEU A 146 -3.91 -29.46 4.47
N LYS A 147 -3.43 -29.44 5.71
CA LYS A 147 -2.62 -30.51 6.27
C LYS A 147 -3.46 -31.21 7.32
#